data_AF-A0A852K8W1-F1
#
_entry.id   AF-A0A852K8W1-F1
#
_cell.length_a   1.000
_cell.length_b   1.000
_cell.length_c   1.000
_cell.angle_alpha   90.00
_cell.angle_beta   90.00
_cell.angle_gamma   90.00
#
_symmetry.space_group_name_H-M   'P 1'
#
loop_
_entity.id
_entity.type
_entity.pdbx_description
1 polymer ?
#
loop_
_entity_poly.entity_id
_entity_poly.type
_entity_poly.pdbx_seq_one_letter_code
_entity_poly.pdbx_strand_id
1 'polypeptide(L)'
;KQSPLPTGTAPQGVLAGGGCLGADALLRLVGSYSRCGGGRGSVTVGVVGFPNVGKSSLINSLKRSRVCGVGATPGITKSLQAVQLDRHIRLLDCPGVVLGGHRTPPAGAVAPARLKDPLGAAEDILRRCPPQQVNMG
;
A
#
# COMPACT_ATOMS: atom_id res chain seq x y z
N LYS A 1 0.99 -17.43 18.56
CA LYS A 1 0.73 -16.27 19.45
C LYS A 1 0.53 -15.03 18.57
N GLN A 2 -0.73 -14.71 18.26
CA GLN A 2 -1.09 -13.51 17.50
C GLN A 2 -1.11 -12.33 18.48
N SER A 3 -0.38 -11.26 18.18
CA SER A 3 -0.44 -10.01 18.94
C SER A 3 -1.70 -9.23 18.53
N PRO A 4 -2.63 -8.92 19.44
CA PRO A 4 -3.76 -8.06 19.14
C PRO A 4 -3.28 -6.61 19.18
N LEU A 5 -3.19 -5.95 18.02
CA LEU A 5 -3.13 -4.49 17.99
C LEU A 5 -4.57 -3.98 18.17
N PRO A 6 -4.86 -3.21 19.22
CA PRO A 6 -6.19 -2.66 19.42
C PRO A 6 -6.46 -1.61 18.33
N THR A 7 -7.39 -1.90 17.43
CA THR A 7 -7.86 -0.97 16.38
C THR A 7 -8.78 0.14 16.93
N GLY A 8 -8.82 0.33 18.26
CA GLY A 8 -9.78 1.20 18.95
C GLY A 8 -9.28 2.61 19.33
N THR A 9 -8.02 2.97 19.06
CA THR A 9 -7.47 4.27 19.49
C THR A 9 -6.62 4.94 18.41
N ALA A 10 -7.20 5.20 17.24
CA ALA A 10 -6.70 6.28 16.40
C ALA A 10 -7.28 7.59 16.96
N PRO A 11 -6.46 8.57 17.38
CA PRO A 11 -6.98 9.87 17.80
C PRO A 11 -7.80 10.45 16.65
N GLN A 12 -9.04 10.91 16.91
CA GLN A 12 -9.95 11.39 15.85
C GLN A 12 -9.33 12.52 15.00
N GLY A 13 -8.35 13.27 15.53
CA GLY A 13 -7.59 14.27 14.78
C GLY A 13 -6.66 13.72 13.70
N VAL A 14 -6.22 12.45 13.79
CA VAL A 14 -5.37 11.81 12.76
C VAL A 14 -6.21 11.30 11.59
N LEU A 15 -7.48 10.95 11.82
CA LEU A 15 -8.42 10.56 10.76
C LEU A 15 -8.95 11.76 9.96
N ALA A 16 -8.90 12.96 10.55
CA ALA A 16 -9.31 14.21 9.91
C ALA A 16 -8.19 14.92 9.13
N GLY A 17 -6.92 14.50 9.30
CA GLY A 17 -5.76 15.06 8.61
C GLY A 17 -5.05 14.03 7.73
N GLY A 18 -4.21 14.48 6.79
CA GLY A 18 -3.37 13.61 5.94
C GLY A 18 -2.26 12.85 6.69
N GLY A 19 -2.45 12.57 7.98
CA GLY A 19 -1.51 11.87 8.83
C GLY A 19 -1.43 10.38 8.47
N CYS A 20 -0.22 9.83 8.57
CA CYS A 20 0.02 8.40 8.38
C CYS A 20 0.14 7.70 9.74
N LEU A 21 -0.73 6.71 9.97
CA LEU A 21 -0.68 5.89 11.17
C LEU A 21 0.50 4.91 11.09
N GLY A 22 1.28 4.81 12.17
CA GLY A 22 2.39 3.86 12.28
C GLY A 22 3.68 4.23 11.53
N ALA A 23 3.72 5.40 10.87
CA ALA A 23 4.91 5.83 10.13
C ALA A 23 6.16 5.94 11.01
N ASP A 24 6.02 6.54 12.20
CA ASP A 24 7.15 6.68 13.13
C ASP A 24 7.68 5.32 13.61
N ALA A 25 6.79 4.36 13.88
CA ALA A 25 7.17 3.01 14.28
C ALA A 25 7.94 2.29 13.16
N LEU A 26 7.46 2.42 11.91
CA LEU A 26 8.12 1.85 10.74
C LEU A 26 9.50 2.46 10.51
N LEU A 27 9.61 3.79 10.55
CA LEU A 27 10.89 4.49 10.35
C LEU A 27 11.90 4.16 11.45
N ARG A 28 11.46 4.01 12.70
CA ARG A 28 12.33 3.57 13.81
C ARG A 28 12.84 2.14 13.60
N LEU A 29 11.99 1.25 13.10
CA LEU A 29 12.38 -0.12 12.77
C LEU A 29 13.43 -0.12 11.65
N VAL A 30 13.14 0.54 10.53
CA VAL A 30 14.06 0.64 9.38
C VAL A 30 15.38 1.32 9.77
N GLY A 31 15.33 2.39 10.56
CA GLY A 31 16.50 3.09 11.08
C GLY A 31 17.34 2.26 12.06
N SER A 32 16.76 1.26 12.73
CA SER A 32 17.54 0.32 13.55
C SER A 32 18.38 -0.60 12.67
N TYR A 33 17.87 -1.03 11.51
CA TYR A 33 18.61 -1.86 10.56
C TYR A 33 19.77 -1.12 9.88
N SER A 34 19.70 0.21 9.75
CA SER A 34 20.82 1.00 9.21
C SER A 34 22.07 0.97 10.11
N ARG A 35 21.94 0.52 11.37
CA ARG A 35 23.03 0.44 12.37
C ARG A 35 23.69 -0.94 12.46
N CYS A 36 23.06 -1.98 11.91
CA CYS A 36 23.56 -3.35 11.98
C CYS A 36 24.73 -3.64 11.01
N GLY A 37 25.02 -2.74 10.07
CA GLY A 37 26.05 -2.92 9.03
C GLY A 37 27.45 -2.43 9.37
N GLY A 38 27.81 -2.24 10.64
CA GLY A 38 29.18 -1.89 11.06
C GLY A 38 29.69 -0.48 10.68
N GLY A 39 28.86 0.36 10.06
CA GLY A 39 29.20 1.74 9.68
C GLY A 39 27.99 2.68 9.71
N ARG A 40 28.23 3.98 9.59
CA ARG A 40 27.19 5.02 9.39
C ARG A 40 26.58 4.90 7.99
N GLY A 41 25.98 3.76 7.68
CA GLY A 41 25.44 3.43 6.36
C GLY A 41 23.99 3.87 6.18
N SER A 42 23.65 4.30 4.98
CA SER A 42 22.26 4.44 4.55
C SER A 42 21.67 3.07 4.20
N VAL A 43 20.40 2.83 4.55
CA VAL A 43 19.63 1.64 4.16
C VAL A 43 18.73 1.95 2.98
N THR A 44 18.65 1.02 2.03
CA THR A 44 17.69 1.06 0.92
C THR A 44 16.65 -0.04 1.13
N VAL A 45 15.36 0.32 1.12
CA VAL A 45 14.24 -0.60 1.37
C VAL A 45 13.29 -0.60 0.18
N GLY A 46 13.03 -1.78 -0.39
CA GLY A 46 12.04 -1.94 -1.45
C GLY A 46 10.64 -2.18 -0.92
N VAL A 47 9.64 -1.49 -1.50
CA VAL A 47 8.22 -1.71 -1.21
C VAL A 47 7.64 -2.58 -2.33
N VAL A 48 7.35 -3.84 -2.02
CA VAL A 48 6.85 -4.84 -2.97
C VAL A 48 5.46 -5.35 -2.59
N GLY A 49 4.69 -5.81 -3.59
CA GLY A 49 3.35 -6.35 -3.39
C GLY A 49 2.49 -6.28 -4.66
N PHE A 50 1.24 -6.73 -4.56
CA PHE A 50 0.30 -6.73 -5.67
C PHE A 50 0.04 -5.31 -6.23
N PRO A 51 -0.47 -5.18 -7.47
CA PRO A 51 -0.96 -3.91 -7.97
C PRO A 51 -2.04 -3.33 -7.04
N ASN A 52 -2.14 -2.00 -6.99
CA ASN A 52 -3.18 -1.26 -6.26
C ASN A 52 -3.30 -1.46 -4.73
N VAL A 53 -2.36 -2.15 -4.07
CA VAL A 53 -2.32 -2.27 -2.59
C VAL A 53 -1.82 -1.02 -1.85
N GLY A 54 -1.55 0.08 -2.58
CA GLY A 54 -1.13 1.35 -1.97
C GLY A 54 0.36 1.52 -1.73
N LYS A 55 1.24 0.79 -2.42
CA LYS A 55 2.72 0.90 -2.30
C LYS A 55 3.22 2.33 -2.49
N SER A 56 2.89 2.95 -3.62
CA SER A 56 3.25 4.33 -3.95
C SER A 56 2.58 5.35 -3.02
N SER A 57 1.36 5.05 -2.54
CA SER A 57 0.67 5.88 -1.54
C SER A 57 1.40 5.85 -0.20
N LEU A 58 1.88 4.68 0.24
CA LEU A 58 2.68 4.53 1.46
C LEU A 58 3.95 5.38 1.38
N ILE A 59 4.66 5.32 0.25
CA ILE A 59 5.88 6.11 0.05
C ILE A 59 5.58 7.61 0.10
N ASN A 60 4.52 8.06 -0.58
CA ASN A 60 4.08 9.46 -0.55
C ASN A 60 3.73 9.92 0.87
N SER A 61 3.02 9.07 1.63
CA SER A 61 2.67 9.34 3.02
C SER A 61 3.89 9.43 3.93
N LEU A 62 4.86 8.53 3.79
CA LEU A 62 6.12 8.57 4.55
C LEU A 62 6.97 9.79 4.17
N LYS A 63 6.96 10.18 2.88
CA LYS A 63 7.67 11.37 2.40
C LYS A 63 6.96 12.68 2.74
N ARG A 64 5.67 12.61 3.09
CA ARG A 64 4.76 13.76 3.25
C ARG A 64 4.72 14.65 2.01
N SER A 65 4.89 14.04 0.83
CA SER A 65 4.87 14.72 -0.47
C SER A 65 4.49 13.74 -1.57
N ARG A 66 3.90 14.26 -2.66
CA ARG A 66 3.48 13.47 -3.81
C ARG A 66 4.65 13.28 -4.78
N VAL A 67 5.50 12.29 -4.50
CA VAL A 67 6.70 11.97 -5.30
C VAL A 67 6.48 10.81 -6.26
N CYS A 68 5.62 9.86 -5.91
CA CYS A 68 5.24 8.72 -6.74
C CYS A 68 3.84 8.92 -7.34
N GLY A 69 3.64 8.44 -8.56
CA GLY A 69 2.33 8.38 -9.19
C GLY A 69 1.40 7.44 -8.44
N VAL A 70 0.14 7.85 -8.25
CA VAL A 70 -0.90 7.03 -7.59
C VAL A 70 -2.18 7.08 -8.43
N GLY A 71 -2.92 5.98 -8.45
CA GLY A 71 -4.19 5.86 -9.17
C GLY A 71 -4.87 4.51 -8.89
N ALA A 72 -6.15 4.41 -9.22
CA ALA A 72 -6.95 3.20 -9.03
C ALA A 72 -6.74 2.14 -10.13
N THR A 73 -6.05 2.50 -11.22
CA THR A 73 -5.78 1.59 -12.33
C THR A 73 -4.47 0.84 -12.09
N PRO A 74 -4.41 -0.49 -12.29
CA PRO A 74 -3.15 -1.21 -12.25
C PRO A 74 -2.17 -0.67 -13.32
N GLY A 75 -0.87 -0.72 -13.02
CA GLY A 75 0.19 -0.35 -13.98
C GLY A 75 0.59 1.13 -13.99
N ILE A 76 0.22 1.91 -12.97
CA ILE A 76 0.71 3.29 -12.77
C ILE A 76 2.22 3.30 -12.55
N THR A 77 2.72 2.49 -11.61
CA THR A 77 4.16 2.31 -11.38
C THR A 77 4.73 1.32 -12.41
N LYS A 78 5.30 1.85 -13.49
CA LYS A 78 5.86 1.04 -14.61
C LYS A 78 7.33 0.67 -14.45
N SER A 79 8.06 1.40 -13.61
CA SER A 79 9.50 1.22 -13.40
C SER A 79 9.85 1.38 -11.93
N LEU A 80 10.98 0.82 -11.53
CA LEU A 80 11.53 0.98 -10.19
C LEU A 80 11.92 2.45 -9.97
N GLN A 81 11.41 3.08 -8.91
CA GLN A 81 11.71 4.47 -8.58
C GLN A 81 12.33 4.58 -7.19
N ALA A 82 13.46 5.26 -7.07
CA ALA A 82 14.10 5.51 -5.78
C ALA A 82 13.67 6.86 -5.19
N VAL A 83 13.20 6.84 -3.94
CA VAL A 83 12.78 8.02 -3.17
C VAL A 83 13.64 8.14 -1.92
N GLN A 84 14.38 9.25 -1.82
CA GLN A 84 15.13 9.55 -0.60
C GLN A 84 14.20 10.11 0.48
N LEU A 85 14.05 9.40 1.60
CA LEU A 85 13.26 9.88 2.73
C LEU A 85 14.07 10.89 3.55
N ASP A 86 15.25 10.48 4.01
CA ASP A 86 16.21 11.29 4.75
C ASP A 86 17.66 10.89 4.42
N ARG A 87 18.66 11.34 5.20
CA ARG A 87 20.08 11.01 4.93
C ARG A 87 20.43 9.52 5.08
N HIS A 88 19.61 8.75 5.78
CA HIS A 88 19.89 7.36 6.13
C HIS A 88 18.95 6.36 5.46
N ILE A 89 17.80 6.79 4.93
CA ILE A 89 16.76 5.89 4.41
C ILE A 89 16.40 6.28 2.97
N ARG A 90 16.50 5.30 2.08
CA ARG A 90 15.99 5.33 0.71
C ARG A 90 14.90 4.28 0.54
N LEU A 91 13.78 4.65 -0.06
CA LEU A 91 12.72 3.71 -0.44
C LEU A 91 12.75 3.45 -1.94
N LEU A 92 12.39 2.23 -2.35
CA LEU A 92 12.17 1.88 -3.74
C LEU A 92 10.68 1.57 -3.97
N ASP A 93 10.04 2.34 -4.85
CA ASP A 93 8.69 2.03 -5.35
C ASP A 93 8.82 1.01 -6.48
N CYS A 94 8.33 -0.20 -6.25
CA CYS A 94 8.38 -1.29 -7.21
C CYS A 94 7.05 -1.41 -7.97
N PRO A 95 7.07 -1.78 -9.26
CA PRO A 95 5.87 -2.20 -9.97
C PRO A 95 5.10 -3.29 -9.21
N GLY A 96 3.78 -3.30 -9.36
CA GLY A 96 2.95 -4.37 -8.78
C GLY A 96 3.28 -5.71 -9.43
N VAL A 97 3.56 -6.74 -8.64
CA VAL A 97 3.91 -8.07 -9.13
C VAL A 97 2.71 -9.01 -8.95
N VAL A 98 2.37 -9.74 -10.01
CA VAL A 98 1.39 -10.83 -9.98
C VAL A 98 2.12 -12.09 -10.46
N LEU A 99 2.34 -13.05 -9.55
CA LEU A 99 2.98 -14.31 -9.90
C LEU A 99 1.98 -15.23 -10.61
N GLY A 100 2.45 -16.00 -11.59
CA GLY A 100 1.64 -16.99 -12.28
C GLY A 100 1.11 -18.07 -11.34
N GLY A 101 0.00 -18.72 -11.72
CA GLY A 101 -0.61 -19.82 -10.94
C GLY A 101 -1.91 -19.47 -10.23
N HIS A 102 -2.31 -18.20 -10.20
CA HIS A 102 -3.62 -17.80 -9.68
C HIS A 102 -4.72 -18.05 -10.72
N ARG A 103 -5.69 -18.92 -10.39
CA ARG A 103 -6.91 -19.14 -11.20
C ARG A 103 -7.73 -17.85 -11.35
N THR A 104 -7.79 -17.06 -10.29
CA THR A 104 -8.42 -15.75 -10.25
C THR A 104 -7.37 -14.69 -9.93
N PRO A 105 -7.28 -13.60 -10.72
CA PRO A 105 -6.33 -12.54 -10.44
C PRO A 105 -6.65 -11.87 -9.10
N PRO A 106 -5.63 -11.44 -8.34
CA PRO A 106 -5.85 -10.76 -7.07
C PRO A 106 -6.62 -9.45 -7.27
N ALA A 107 -7.37 -9.04 -6.24
CA ALA A 107 -8.12 -7.79 -6.26
C ALA A 107 -7.21 -6.61 -6.62
N GLY A 108 -7.67 -5.77 -7.56
CA GLY A 108 -6.89 -4.63 -8.04
C GLY A 108 -5.75 -4.96 -9.00
N ALA A 109 -5.56 -6.21 -9.43
CA ALA A 109 -4.62 -6.55 -10.51
C ALA A 109 -5.19 -6.31 -11.92
N VAL A 110 -6.51 -6.36 -12.07
CA VAL A 110 -7.20 -6.13 -13.35
C VAL A 110 -8.01 -4.85 -13.24
N ALA A 111 -7.91 -4.00 -14.27
CA ALA A 111 -8.74 -2.81 -14.37
C ALA A 111 -10.20 -3.23 -14.59
N PRO A 112 -11.19 -2.58 -13.94
CA PRO A 112 -12.61 -2.93 -14.11
C PRO A 112 -13.06 -2.98 -15.58
N ALA A 113 -12.56 -2.05 -16.40
CA ALA A 113 -12.84 -1.99 -17.84
C ALA A 113 -12.28 -3.19 -18.66
N ARG A 114 -11.44 -4.04 -18.06
CA ARG A 114 -10.84 -5.23 -18.69
C ARG A 114 -11.35 -6.55 -18.10
N LEU A 115 -12.38 -6.49 -17.24
CA LEU A 115 -13.01 -7.69 -16.70
C LEU A 115 -13.71 -8.46 -17.82
N LYS A 116 -13.49 -9.78 -17.86
CA LYS A 116 -14.15 -10.68 -18.82
C LYS A 116 -15.64 -10.85 -18.51
N ASP A 117 -15.98 -10.91 -17.24
CA ASP A 117 -17.34 -11.04 -16.73
C ASP A 117 -17.60 -9.98 -15.65
N PRO A 118 -18.02 -8.76 -16.05
CA PRO A 118 -18.32 -7.70 -15.10
C PRO A 118 -19.59 -7.96 -14.29
N LEU A 119 -20.55 -8.71 -14.84
CA LEU A 119 -21.83 -9.03 -14.17
C LEU A 119 -21.60 -10.03 -13.03
N GLY A 120 -20.90 -11.14 -13.30
CA GLY A 120 -20.55 -12.11 -12.25
C GLY A 120 -19.72 -11.48 -11.13
N ALA A 121 -18.80 -10.58 -11.46
CA ALA A 121 -18.05 -9.82 -10.45
C ALA A 121 -18.96 -8.90 -9.60
N ALA A 122 -19.97 -8.26 -10.20
CA ALA A 122 -20.93 -7.43 -9.48
C ALA A 122 -21.84 -8.28 -8.56
N GLU A 123 -22.31 -9.43 -9.03
CA GLU A 123 -23.08 -10.38 -8.22
C GLU A 123 -22.27 -10.89 -7.03
N ASP A 124 -20.99 -11.21 -7.22
CA ASP A 124 -20.09 -11.63 -6.15
C ASP A 124 -19.89 -10.53 -5.09
N ILE A 125 -19.86 -9.27 -5.50
CA ILE A 125 -19.82 -8.12 -4.56
C ILE A 125 -21.13 -8.05 -3.79
N LEU A 126 -22.27 -8.10 -4.48
CA LEU A 126 -23.60 -8.03 -3.85
C LEU A 126 -23.82 -9.18 -2.85
N ARG A 127 -23.28 -10.38 -3.12
CA ARG A 127 -23.33 -11.51 -2.17
C ARG A 127 -22.51 -11.27 -0.90
N ARG A 128 -21.49 -10.41 -0.95
CA ARG A 128 -20.60 -10.10 0.19
C ARG A 128 -21.01 -8.84 0.93
N CYS A 129 -21.76 -7.94 0.29
CA CYS A 129 -22.22 -6.70 0.88
C CYS A 129 -23.58 -6.89 1.55
N PRO A 130 -23.74 -6.54 2.85
CA PRO A 130 -25.06 -6.52 3.48
C PRO A 130 -25.99 -5.52 2.76
N PRO A 131 -27.29 -5.83 2.63
CA PRO A 131 -28.24 -5.03 1.87
C PRO A 131 -28.38 -3.59 2.39
N GLN A 132 -28.13 -3.36 3.68
CA GLN A 132 -28.15 -2.01 4.26
C GLN A 132 -27.05 -1.08 3.70
N GLN A 133 -25.92 -1.63 3.25
CA GLN A 133 -24.82 -0.85 2.67
C GLN A 133 -25.03 -0.53 1.18
N VAL A 134 -25.95 -1.22 0.51
CA VAL A 134 -26.22 -1.06 -0.92
C VAL A 134 -27.40 -0.12 -1.17
N ASN A 135 -28.40 -0.12 -0.28
CA ASN A 135 -29.63 0.68 -0.43
C ASN A 135 -29.57 2.06 0.25
N MET A 136 -28.38 2.57 0.59
CA MET A 136 -28.20 3.85 1.27
C MET A 136 -28.09 5.05 0.30
N GLY A 137 -28.78 4.96 -0.84
CA GLY A 137 -28.83 5.99 -1.89
C GLY A 137 -30.13 6.76 -1.89
#